data_AF-A0A7G8ZJ35-F1
#
_entry.id   AF-A0A7G8ZJ35-F1
#
_cell.length_a   1.000
_cell.length_b   1.000
_cell.length_c   1.000
_cell.angle_alpha   90.00
_cell.angle_beta   90.00
_cell.angle_gamma   90.00
#
_symmetry.space_group_name_H-M   'P 1'
#
loop_
_entity.id
_entity.type
_entity.pdbx_description
1 polymer ?
#
loop_
_entity_poly.entity_id
_entity_poly.type
_entity_poly.pdbx_seq_one_letter_code
_entity_poly.pdbx_strand_id
1 'polypeptide(L)'
;MARLGLIAGSALLVAACEPASDTETVTDRSPGLQDDGYLQLVSTGIVETVDSEGTAAVTFLPDGDAAWTGLVATTPREGGIDLYNVEGQAVHRMTGPRLWGLASAPGFQLRGEALPLLFGADRDTNLVRAYALLRNGPELVEAPIQPIGPEGDIAAVCGLGEGIGFVDLMVLSRGTTAEIWRVSDTGGELISATRRARFDLPSPVRACTAGNGFIYAAGPAGGIFRLNTDGAVEQQLDGLAVDLAAGEFFGRPVLILTDGNATTLEIRDGRTLEMIGDVIIRDGFSIAGVDQPGAIATTESSYGGAAYQSGLVAVVDEADGRVRLVARETFARGITVVD
;
A
#
# COMPACT_ATOMS: atom_id res chain seq x y z
N MET A 1 -81.79 17.69 -27.62
CA MET A 1 -82.30 19.00 -28.06
C MET A 1 -81.25 20.04 -27.75
N ALA A 2 -80.66 20.60 -28.79
CA ALA A 2 -79.63 21.64 -28.72
C ALA A 2 -80.25 23.02 -28.42
N ARG A 3 -79.56 23.85 -27.64
CA ARG A 3 -79.69 25.30 -27.69
C ARG A 3 -78.33 25.95 -27.47
N LEU A 4 -77.81 26.54 -28.55
CA LEU A 4 -76.79 27.58 -28.56
C LEU A 4 -77.36 28.88 -27.97
N GLY A 5 -76.51 29.64 -27.28
CA GLY A 5 -76.74 31.04 -26.91
C GLY A 5 -75.40 31.79 -26.80
N LEU A 6 -75.35 32.98 -27.43
CA LEU A 6 -74.18 33.80 -27.80
C LEU A 6 -73.61 34.71 -26.69
N ILE A 7 -72.28 34.91 -26.77
CA ILE A 7 -71.44 36.15 -26.73
C ILE A 7 -71.63 37.23 -25.64
N ALA A 8 -70.55 37.46 -24.88
CA ALA A 8 -69.89 38.73 -24.52
C ALA A 8 -68.55 38.34 -23.84
N GLY A 9 -67.37 38.96 -23.96
CA GLY A 9 -67.00 40.35 -24.19
C GLY A 9 -66.00 40.76 -23.10
N SER A 10 -64.70 40.63 -23.39
CA SER A 10 -63.50 41.34 -22.86
C SER A 10 -63.36 41.70 -21.36
N ALA A 11 -62.27 41.25 -20.73
CA ALA A 11 -61.28 42.12 -20.07
C ALA A 11 -60.06 41.31 -19.57
N LEU A 12 -58.87 41.74 -19.99
CA LEU A 12 -57.58 41.30 -19.47
C LEU A 12 -57.41 41.72 -18.00
N LEU A 13 -57.01 40.78 -17.15
CA LEU A 13 -56.07 41.06 -16.05
C LEU A 13 -55.07 39.89 -16.01
N VAL A 14 -53.84 40.21 -16.41
CA VAL A 14 -52.66 39.36 -16.27
C VAL A 14 -52.28 39.38 -14.78
N ALA A 15 -52.49 38.27 -14.08
CA ALA A 15 -51.81 38.00 -12.83
C ALA A 15 -50.89 36.81 -13.08
N ALA A 16 -49.59 37.09 -13.05
CA ALA A 16 -48.52 36.11 -13.14
C ALA A 16 -48.58 35.15 -11.95
N CYS A 17 -48.67 33.86 -12.23
CA CYS A 17 -48.25 32.79 -11.35
C CYS A 17 -47.64 31.72 -12.25
N GLU A 18 -46.31 31.75 -12.39
CA GLU A 18 -45.54 30.60 -12.86
C GLU A 18 -45.73 29.46 -11.84
N PRO A 19 -46.18 28.25 -12.26
CA PRO A 19 -45.86 27.06 -11.50
C PRO A 19 -44.39 26.74 -11.78
N ALA A 20 -43.57 26.83 -10.73
CA ALA A 20 -42.21 26.33 -10.75
C ALA A 20 -42.24 24.84 -11.12
N SER A 21 -41.80 24.54 -12.34
CA SER A 21 -41.50 23.19 -12.78
C SER A 21 -40.19 22.80 -12.12
N ASP A 22 -40.26 22.16 -10.95
CA ASP A 22 -39.14 21.42 -10.37
C ASP A 22 -38.89 20.19 -11.26
N THR A 23 -38.17 20.44 -12.35
CA THR A 23 -37.45 19.39 -13.06
C THR A 23 -36.23 19.12 -12.20
N GLU A 24 -36.36 18.19 -11.25
CA GLU A 24 -35.21 17.56 -10.61
C GLU A 24 -34.39 16.92 -11.74
N THR A 25 -33.41 17.66 -12.24
CA THR A 25 -32.25 17.08 -12.90
C THR A 25 -31.64 16.12 -11.91
N VAL A 26 -31.88 14.83 -12.13
CA VAL A 26 -31.06 13.75 -11.60
C VAL A 26 -29.65 14.05 -12.10
N THR A 27 -28.86 14.71 -11.26
CA THR A 27 -27.41 14.81 -11.45
C THR A 27 -26.88 13.40 -11.25
N ASP A 28 -26.56 12.77 -12.37
CA ASP A 28 -25.73 11.60 -12.45
C ASP A 28 -24.42 11.92 -11.72
N ARG A 29 -24.33 11.51 -10.44
CA ARG A 29 -23.10 11.62 -9.65
C ARG A 29 -22.14 10.55 -10.16
N SER A 30 -21.33 10.92 -11.16
CA SER A 30 -20.08 10.23 -11.41
C SER A 30 -19.22 10.27 -10.13
N PRO A 31 -18.74 9.13 -9.61
CA PRO A 31 -17.78 9.12 -8.51
C PRO A 31 -16.44 9.61 -9.06
N GLY A 32 -16.06 10.84 -8.71
CA GLY A 32 -14.77 11.42 -9.12
C GLY A 32 -14.73 12.94 -9.26
N LEU A 33 -15.55 13.69 -8.54
CA LEU A 33 -15.51 15.15 -8.59
C LEU A 33 -14.56 15.70 -7.52
N GLN A 34 -13.45 16.25 -8.03
CA GLN A 34 -12.50 17.12 -7.32
C GLN A 34 -13.24 18.22 -6.57
N ASP A 35 -13.19 18.18 -5.24
CA ASP A 35 -13.40 19.35 -4.39
C ASP A 35 -12.07 19.52 -3.64
N ASP A 36 -11.49 20.73 -3.70
CA ASP A 36 -10.23 21.18 -3.08
C ASP A 36 -8.87 20.83 -3.73
N GLY A 37 -8.84 20.36 -4.98
CA GLY A 37 -7.56 20.08 -5.69
C GLY A 37 -6.92 18.74 -5.32
N TYR A 38 -7.62 17.92 -4.53
CA TYR A 38 -7.24 16.55 -4.17
C TYR A 38 -8.00 15.52 -5.00
N LEU A 39 -7.36 14.38 -5.23
CA LEU A 39 -8.02 13.18 -5.73
C LEU A 39 -8.71 12.46 -4.55
N GLN A 40 -10.04 12.35 -4.61
CA GLN A 40 -10.82 11.67 -3.58
C GLN A 40 -11.00 10.19 -3.91
N LEU A 41 -10.48 9.33 -3.05
CA LEU A 41 -10.72 7.89 -3.08
C LEU A 41 -11.60 7.49 -1.90
N VAL A 42 -12.27 6.35 -2.04
CA VAL A 42 -13.14 5.81 -1.00
C VAL A 42 -12.55 4.52 -0.45
N SER A 43 -12.52 4.40 0.87
CA SER A 43 -12.08 3.17 1.54
C SER A 43 -13.02 1.99 1.20
N THR A 44 -12.45 0.85 0.80
CA THR A 44 -13.20 -0.34 0.34
C THR A 44 -13.21 -1.50 1.34
N GLY A 45 -12.26 -1.50 2.28
CA GLY A 45 -12.22 -2.43 3.39
C GLY A 45 -11.45 -1.83 4.57
N ILE A 46 -11.63 -2.41 5.75
CA ILE A 46 -10.84 -2.10 6.94
C ILE A 46 -10.40 -3.40 7.57
N VAL A 47 -9.15 -3.44 7.98
CA VAL A 47 -8.63 -4.53 8.79
C VAL A 47 -9.01 -4.25 10.24
N GLU A 48 -9.73 -5.20 10.85
CA GLU A 48 -10.09 -5.12 12.26
C GLU A 48 -8.81 -5.07 13.09
N THR A 49 -8.54 -3.94 13.76
CA THR A 49 -7.53 -3.96 14.81
C THR A 49 -8.11 -4.53 16.09
N VAL A 50 -7.32 -5.40 16.70
CA VAL A 50 -7.41 -5.70 18.12
C VAL A 50 -6.51 -4.70 18.85
N ASP A 51 -6.90 -4.35 20.08
CA ASP A 51 -6.25 -3.47 21.04
C ASP A 51 -4.71 -3.44 20.95
N SER A 52 -4.17 -2.70 19.98
CA SER A 52 -2.75 -2.50 19.73
C SER A 52 -2.43 -1.01 19.78
N GLU A 53 -1.19 -0.65 20.07
CA GLU A 53 -0.75 0.75 20.02
C GLU A 53 -0.63 1.28 18.58
N GLY A 54 -1.07 0.50 17.60
CA GLY A 54 -1.10 0.79 16.18
C GLY A 54 -0.22 -0.14 15.36
N THR A 55 -0.30 0.02 14.04
CA THR A 55 0.45 -0.78 13.07
C THR A 55 1.73 -0.04 12.64
N ALA A 56 2.88 -0.71 12.67
CA ALA A 56 4.18 -0.16 12.29
C ALA A 56 4.55 -0.39 10.82
N ALA A 57 4.14 -1.52 10.23
CA ALA A 57 4.33 -1.83 8.83
C ALA A 57 3.21 -2.75 8.33
N VAL A 58 2.98 -2.74 7.02
CA VAL A 58 2.01 -3.59 6.33
C VAL A 58 2.63 -4.15 5.05
N THR A 59 2.30 -5.39 4.70
CA THR A 59 2.63 -5.99 3.40
C THR A 59 1.57 -7.02 2.99
N PHE A 60 1.72 -7.54 1.79
CA PHE A 60 0.79 -8.45 1.14
C PHE A 60 1.43 -9.83 0.95
N LEU A 61 0.69 -10.89 1.26
CA LEU A 61 1.01 -12.29 1.00
C LEU A 61 -0.06 -12.89 0.07
N PRO A 62 0.02 -12.62 -1.24
CA PRO A 62 -0.94 -13.18 -2.18
C PRO A 62 -0.78 -14.70 -2.27
N ASP A 63 -1.90 -15.37 -2.56
CA ASP A 63 -1.94 -16.80 -2.85
C ASP A 63 -2.12 -16.99 -4.36
N GLY A 64 -1.12 -17.59 -5.00
CA GLY A 64 -1.10 -17.83 -6.44
C GLY A 64 -2.05 -18.93 -6.90
N ASP A 65 -2.44 -19.84 -6.01
CA ASP A 65 -3.35 -20.95 -6.29
C ASP A 65 -4.82 -20.55 -6.06
N ALA A 66 -5.07 -19.68 -5.07
CA ALA A 66 -6.40 -19.19 -4.74
C ALA A 66 -6.39 -17.72 -4.29
N ALA A 67 -6.66 -16.79 -5.21
CA ALA A 67 -6.63 -15.35 -4.93
C ALA A 67 -7.35 -14.90 -3.64
N TRP A 68 -8.52 -15.48 -3.33
CA TRP A 68 -9.33 -15.09 -2.16
C TRP A 68 -8.75 -15.56 -0.80
N THR A 69 -7.73 -16.42 -0.78
CA THR A 69 -7.02 -16.87 0.44
C THR A 69 -5.75 -16.09 0.72
N GLY A 70 -5.40 -15.10 -0.12
CA GLY A 70 -4.30 -14.19 0.14
C GLY A 70 -4.46 -13.45 1.47
N LEU A 71 -3.35 -13.11 2.10
CA LEU A 71 -3.31 -12.50 3.43
C LEU A 71 -2.69 -11.10 3.40
N VAL A 72 -3.13 -10.27 4.33
CA VAL A 72 -2.48 -9.00 4.68
C VAL A 72 -1.69 -9.24 5.96
N ALA A 73 -0.39 -8.94 5.93
CA ALA A 73 0.48 -9.07 7.08
C ALA A 73 0.81 -7.70 7.66
N THR A 74 0.71 -7.55 8.98
CA THR A 74 1.06 -6.32 9.67
C THR A 74 2.01 -6.59 10.83
N THR A 75 2.77 -5.57 11.23
CA THR A 75 3.54 -5.61 12.47
C THR A 75 2.95 -4.61 13.47
N PRO A 76 2.40 -5.07 14.61
CA PRO A 76 2.00 -4.16 15.68
C PRO A 76 3.21 -3.40 16.25
N ARG A 77 3.00 -2.17 16.75
CA ARG A 77 4.07 -1.36 17.36
C ARG A 77 4.65 -2.00 18.62
N GLU A 78 3.86 -2.78 19.34
CA GLU A 78 4.28 -3.58 20.50
C GLU A 78 5.11 -4.82 20.13
N GLY A 79 5.07 -5.27 18.86
CA GLY A 79 5.85 -6.38 18.33
C GLY A 79 5.01 -7.58 17.91
N GLY A 80 5.64 -8.47 17.13
CA GLY A 80 4.97 -9.62 16.51
C GLY A 80 4.51 -9.38 15.08
N ILE A 81 3.72 -10.32 14.57
CA ILE A 81 3.07 -10.26 13.25
C ILE A 81 1.63 -10.72 13.39
N ASP A 82 0.72 -9.94 12.82
CA ASP A 82 -0.67 -10.31 12.65
C ASP A 82 -0.98 -10.57 11.17
N LEU A 83 -1.77 -11.60 10.91
CA LEU A 83 -2.25 -11.96 9.58
C LEU A 83 -3.76 -11.78 9.51
N TYR A 84 -4.21 -11.14 8.44
CA TYR A 84 -5.61 -10.83 8.18
C TYR A 84 -6.02 -11.37 6.81
N ASN A 85 -7.28 -11.78 6.68
CA ASN A 85 -7.87 -12.01 5.37
C ASN A 85 -8.31 -10.67 4.72
N VAL A 86 -8.83 -10.74 3.50
CA VAL A 86 -9.25 -9.57 2.71
C VAL A 86 -10.51 -8.91 3.25
N GLU A 87 -11.30 -9.63 4.05
CA GLU A 87 -12.42 -9.11 4.82
C GLU A 87 -11.96 -8.35 6.08
N GLY A 88 -10.65 -8.34 6.35
CA GLY A 88 -10.07 -7.63 7.48
C GLY A 88 -10.10 -8.39 8.81
N GLN A 89 -10.49 -9.67 8.80
CA GLN A 89 -10.55 -10.51 9.99
C GLN A 89 -9.17 -11.08 10.31
N ALA A 90 -8.78 -11.02 11.58
CA ALA A 90 -7.55 -11.63 12.03
C ALA A 90 -7.64 -13.16 11.99
N VAL A 91 -6.76 -13.78 11.22
CA VAL A 91 -6.71 -15.24 11.06
C VAL A 91 -5.55 -15.88 11.80
N HIS A 92 -4.51 -15.10 12.12
CA HIS A 92 -3.39 -15.54 12.96
C HIS A 92 -2.71 -14.36 13.63
N ARG A 93 -2.14 -14.63 14.81
CA ARG A 93 -1.32 -13.68 15.56
C ARG A 93 -0.12 -14.38 16.16
N MET A 94 1.02 -13.75 16.04
CA MET A 94 2.27 -14.23 16.60
C MET A 94 2.93 -13.11 17.39
N THR A 95 3.10 -13.29 18.70
CA THR A 95 3.91 -12.40 19.52
C THR A 95 5.38 -12.53 19.15
N GLY A 96 6.16 -11.45 19.21
CA GLY A 96 7.56 -11.52 18.82
C GLY A 96 8.29 -10.18 18.94
N PRO A 97 9.42 -10.02 18.24
CA PRO A 97 10.18 -8.79 18.26
C PRO A 97 9.41 -7.64 17.61
N ARG A 98 9.87 -6.41 17.88
CA ARG A 98 9.39 -5.22 17.17
C ARG A 98 10.08 -5.11 15.83
N LEU A 99 9.29 -5.25 14.77
CA LEU A 99 9.78 -5.29 13.40
C LEU A 99 9.54 -3.95 12.70
N TRP A 100 10.55 -3.46 11.98
CA TRP A 100 10.48 -2.29 11.10
C TRP A 100 10.53 -2.71 9.64
N GLY A 101 9.57 -2.22 8.85
CA GLY A 101 9.38 -2.66 7.49
C GLY A 101 8.97 -4.14 7.41
N LEU A 102 8.29 -4.47 6.34
CA LEU A 102 7.98 -5.85 6.00
C LEU A 102 8.32 -6.07 4.52
N ALA A 103 8.92 -7.22 4.23
CA ALA A 103 9.06 -7.71 2.88
C ALA A 103 8.40 -9.08 2.78
N SER A 104 7.73 -9.36 1.67
CA SER A 104 7.15 -10.68 1.39
C SER A 104 7.81 -11.31 0.17
N ALA A 105 7.89 -12.64 0.20
CA ALA A 105 8.29 -13.49 -0.93
C ALA A 105 7.26 -14.63 -1.06
N PRO A 106 6.07 -14.31 -1.61
CA PRO A 106 4.94 -15.25 -1.62
C PRO A 106 5.18 -16.50 -2.47
N GLY A 107 6.04 -16.44 -3.48
CA GLY A 107 6.36 -17.58 -4.34
C GLY A 107 7.66 -18.30 -3.98
N PHE A 108 8.30 -17.93 -2.85
CA PHE A 108 9.57 -18.52 -2.45
C PHE A 108 9.45 -20.05 -2.37
N GLN A 109 10.45 -20.74 -2.92
CA GLN A 109 10.49 -22.20 -2.95
C GLN A 109 11.60 -22.70 -2.03
N LEU A 110 11.24 -23.53 -1.06
CA LEU A 110 12.18 -24.24 -0.20
C LEU A 110 12.14 -25.73 -0.57
N ARG A 111 13.27 -26.26 -1.03
CA ARG A 111 13.43 -27.65 -1.51
C ARG A 111 12.47 -28.02 -2.65
N GLY A 112 12.16 -27.04 -3.50
CA GLY A 112 11.22 -27.20 -4.61
C GLY A 112 9.75 -27.14 -4.20
N GLU A 113 9.47 -26.87 -2.94
CA GLU A 113 8.12 -26.72 -2.40
C GLU A 113 7.81 -25.26 -2.14
N ALA A 114 6.62 -24.78 -2.54
CA ALA A 114 6.18 -23.43 -2.24
C ALA A 114 6.07 -23.23 -0.72
N LEU A 115 6.81 -22.25 -0.21
CA LEU A 115 6.83 -21.85 1.18
C LEU A 115 6.97 -20.32 1.25
N PRO A 116 5.84 -19.59 1.27
CA PRO A 116 5.84 -18.14 1.35
C PRO A 116 6.66 -17.66 2.54
N LEU A 117 7.50 -16.65 2.34
CA LEU A 117 8.30 -16.03 3.39
C LEU A 117 7.87 -14.59 3.66
N LEU A 118 7.91 -14.20 4.92
CA LEU A 118 7.89 -12.81 5.39
C LEU A 118 9.23 -12.48 6.02
N PHE A 119 9.68 -11.25 5.82
CA PHE A 119 10.88 -10.71 6.44
C PHE A 119 10.56 -9.41 7.16
N GLY A 120 11.22 -9.17 8.29
CA GLY A 120 11.12 -7.91 9.03
C GLY A 120 12.45 -7.54 9.67
N ALA A 121 12.73 -6.24 9.78
CA ALA A 121 13.93 -5.77 10.47
C ALA A 121 13.70 -5.73 11.98
N ASP A 122 14.37 -6.60 12.73
CA ASP A 122 14.30 -6.66 14.19
C ASP A 122 15.15 -5.54 14.81
N ARG A 123 14.45 -4.58 15.43
CA ARG A 123 15.06 -3.41 16.08
C ARG A 123 15.98 -3.81 17.22
N ASP A 124 15.63 -4.85 17.95
CA ASP A 124 16.26 -5.16 19.23
C ASP A 124 17.52 -6.01 19.02
N THR A 125 17.57 -6.82 17.96
CA THR A 125 18.75 -7.65 17.65
C THR A 125 19.58 -7.17 16.47
N ASN A 126 19.16 -6.11 15.77
CA ASN A 126 19.85 -5.57 14.61
C ASN A 126 19.97 -6.57 13.44
N LEU A 127 18.95 -7.41 13.24
CA LEU A 127 18.95 -8.48 12.23
C LEU A 127 17.65 -8.48 11.45
N VAL A 128 17.67 -8.98 10.23
CA VAL A 128 16.45 -9.36 9.50
C VAL A 128 16.00 -10.73 10.01
N ARG A 129 14.74 -10.83 10.41
CA ARG A 129 14.04 -12.07 10.75
C ARG A 129 13.33 -12.59 9.51
N ALA A 130 13.19 -13.91 9.40
CA ALA A 130 12.39 -14.55 8.38
C ALA A 130 11.31 -15.42 9.04
N TYR A 131 10.11 -15.42 8.48
CA TYR A 131 8.98 -16.21 8.95
C TYR A 131 8.37 -16.95 7.76
N ALA A 132 8.12 -18.24 7.91
CA ALA A 132 7.50 -19.06 6.88
C ALA A 132 6.01 -19.22 7.18
N LEU A 133 5.18 -19.04 6.15
CA LEU A 133 3.76 -19.37 6.20
C LEU A 133 3.57 -20.86 5.92
N LEU A 134 2.98 -21.59 6.87
CA LEU A 134 2.71 -23.01 6.69
C LEU A 134 1.55 -23.23 5.72
N ARG A 135 1.57 -24.34 4.97
CA ARG A 135 0.55 -24.62 3.94
C ARG A 135 -0.82 -25.05 4.47
N ASN A 136 -0.88 -25.53 5.72
CA ASN A 136 -2.10 -26.09 6.29
C ASN A 136 -2.98 -25.06 7.02
N GLY A 137 -2.64 -23.77 6.93
CA GLY A 137 -3.37 -22.69 7.56
C GLY A 137 -2.52 -21.42 7.66
N PRO A 138 -3.08 -20.31 8.16
CA PRO A 138 -2.40 -19.03 8.25
C PRO A 138 -1.36 -19.00 9.39
N GLU A 139 -0.62 -20.08 9.64
CA GLU A 139 0.34 -20.17 10.74
C GLU A 139 1.73 -19.71 10.30
N LEU A 140 2.33 -18.79 11.06
CA LEU A 140 3.71 -18.36 10.88
C LEU A 140 4.64 -19.09 11.85
N VAL A 141 5.80 -19.48 11.34
CA VAL A 141 6.93 -19.98 12.16
C VAL A 141 8.21 -19.26 11.77
N GLU A 142 9.11 -18.99 12.72
CA GLU A 142 10.41 -18.41 12.41
C GLU A 142 11.21 -19.38 11.53
N ALA A 143 11.66 -18.90 10.37
CA ALA A 143 12.42 -19.66 9.40
C ALA A 143 13.92 -19.58 9.73
N PRO A 144 14.66 -20.70 9.69
CA PRO A 144 16.09 -20.71 9.97
C PRO A 144 16.86 -20.12 8.79
N ILE A 145 17.27 -18.86 8.92
CA ILE A 145 18.01 -18.09 7.91
C ILE A 145 19.41 -17.73 8.42
N GLN A 146 20.39 -17.70 7.52
CA GLN A 146 21.71 -17.16 7.83
C GLN A 146 21.60 -15.67 8.25
N PRO A 147 22.36 -15.20 9.27
CA PRO A 147 22.20 -13.84 9.76
C PRO A 147 22.34 -12.77 8.68
N ILE A 148 21.35 -11.88 8.59
CA ILE A 148 21.37 -10.70 7.74
C ILE A 148 21.29 -9.49 8.67
N GLY A 149 22.26 -8.59 8.57
CA GLY A 149 22.26 -7.32 9.29
C GLY A 149 23.13 -6.32 8.55
N PRO A 150 22.74 -5.03 8.52
CA PRO A 150 23.54 -4.01 7.86
C PRO A 150 24.76 -3.65 8.72
N GLU A 151 25.73 -2.97 8.11
CA GLU A 151 26.72 -2.23 8.88
C GLU A 151 26.08 -0.99 9.54
N GLY A 152 25.96 -1.04 10.87
CA GLY A 152 25.29 -0.05 11.70
C GLY A 152 23.95 -0.56 12.22
N ASP A 153 23.12 0.35 12.73
CA ASP A 153 21.78 0.00 13.24
C ASP A 153 20.81 -0.18 12.07
N ILE A 154 19.98 -1.21 12.10
CA ILE A 154 18.99 -1.51 11.07
C ILE A 154 17.87 -0.49 11.13
N ALA A 155 17.41 -0.05 9.95
CA ALA A 155 16.33 0.90 9.80
C ALA A 155 15.06 0.24 9.26
N ALA A 156 15.18 -0.53 8.18
CA ALA A 156 14.06 -1.21 7.53
C ALA A 156 14.55 -2.29 6.56
N VAL A 157 13.62 -3.10 6.08
CA VAL A 157 13.81 -4.08 5.01
C VAL A 157 12.67 -3.98 4.01
N CYS A 158 12.96 -4.12 2.72
CA CYS A 158 11.96 -4.26 1.65
C CYS A 158 12.39 -5.32 0.62
N GLY A 159 11.41 -5.91 -0.05
CA GLY A 159 11.63 -6.87 -1.12
C GLY A 159 11.96 -6.15 -2.43
N LEU A 160 12.96 -6.66 -3.16
CA LEU A 160 13.36 -6.13 -4.47
C LEU A 160 12.85 -6.96 -5.63
N GLY A 161 12.72 -8.26 -5.42
CA GLY A 161 12.27 -9.20 -6.42
C GLY A 161 12.49 -10.63 -5.99
N GLU A 162 11.69 -11.51 -6.56
CA GLU A 162 11.71 -12.94 -6.30
C GLU A 162 12.02 -13.69 -7.61
N GLY A 163 12.73 -14.80 -7.49
CA GLY A 163 12.86 -15.79 -8.54
C GLY A 163 12.78 -17.20 -7.97
N ILE A 164 12.97 -18.20 -8.82
CA ILE A 164 12.87 -19.61 -8.40
C ILE A 164 13.93 -19.90 -7.33
N GLY A 165 13.48 -20.12 -6.10
CA GLY A 165 14.32 -20.46 -4.95
C GLY A 165 15.16 -19.30 -4.39
N PHE A 166 14.90 -18.04 -4.78
CA PHE A 166 15.57 -16.88 -4.19
C PHE A 166 14.68 -15.64 -4.09
N VAL A 167 15.00 -14.77 -3.14
CA VAL A 167 14.47 -13.41 -3.04
C VAL A 167 15.60 -12.45 -2.76
N ASP A 168 15.59 -11.30 -3.42
CA ASP A 168 16.49 -10.19 -3.13
C ASP A 168 15.79 -9.19 -2.19
N LEU A 169 16.50 -8.78 -1.15
CA LEU A 169 16.07 -7.83 -0.13
C LEU A 169 17.00 -6.62 -0.13
N MET A 170 16.44 -5.43 0.06
CA MET A 170 17.23 -4.26 0.45
C MET A 170 17.13 -4.07 1.95
N VAL A 171 18.28 -3.96 2.59
CA VAL A 171 18.41 -3.74 4.03
C VAL A 171 19.01 -2.36 4.24
N LEU A 172 18.26 -1.50 4.94
CA LEU A 172 18.66 -0.13 5.23
C LEU A 172 19.31 -0.04 6.59
N SER A 173 20.41 0.72 6.70
CA SER A 173 20.92 1.15 7.99
C SER A 173 20.33 2.50 8.41
N ARG A 174 20.44 2.85 9.69
CA ARG A 174 20.07 4.17 10.20
C ARG A 174 21.02 5.27 9.73
N GLY A 175 22.21 4.90 9.26
CA GLY A 175 23.12 5.81 8.57
C GLY A 175 22.71 6.03 7.11
N THR A 176 23.70 6.18 6.24
CA THR A 176 23.54 6.29 4.79
C THR A 176 23.75 4.97 4.07
N THR A 177 24.25 3.93 4.74
CA THR A 177 24.55 2.64 4.12
C THR A 177 23.26 1.88 3.81
N ALA A 178 23.19 1.31 2.61
CA ALA A 178 22.22 0.29 2.24
C ALA A 178 22.93 -0.93 1.62
N GLU A 179 22.30 -2.08 1.77
CA GLU A 179 22.84 -3.36 1.33
C GLU A 179 21.78 -4.17 0.60
N ILE A 180 22.15 -4.82 -0.50
CA ILE A 180 21.28 -5.78 -1.19
C ILE A 180 21.73 -7.18 -0.80
N TRP A 181 20.79 -7.97 -0.28
CA TRP A 181 20.99 -9.32 0.17
C TRP A 181 20.16 -10.28 -0.66
N ARG A 182 20.78 -11.37 -1.11
CA ARG A 182 20.09 -12.49 -1.73
C ARG A 182 19.87 -13.58 -0.71
N VAL A 183 18.61 -13.88 -0.45
CA VAL A 183 18.16 -15.05 0.32
C VAL A 183 17.87 -16.18 -0.66
N SER A 184 18.39 -17.39 -0.43
CA SER A 184 18.21 -18.51 -1.37
C SER A 184 18.17 -19.86 -0.68
N ASP A 185 17.39 -20.78 -1.25
CA ASP A 185 17.50 -22.19 -0.91
C ASP A 185 18.70 -22.82 -1.62
N THR A 186 19.76 -23.09 -0.86
CA THR A 186 20.97 -23.77 -1.36
C THR A 186 21.02 -25.24 -0.99
N GLY A 187 19.97 -25.75 -0.38
CA GLY A 187 19.94 -27.13 0.08
C GLY A 187 20.65 -27.40 1.41
N GLY A 188 21.05 -26.35 2.15
CA GLY A 188 21.68 -26.44 3.48
C GLY A 188 20.69 -26.50 4.66
N GLU A 189 21.22 -26.62 5.88
CA GLU A 189 20.41 -26.61 7.12
C GLU A 189 19.72 -25.26 7.36
N LEU A 190 20.37 -24.16 6.95
CA LEU A 190 19.83 -22.80 7.00
C LEU A 190 19.54 -22.33 5.57
N ILE A 191 18.53 -21.49 5.42
CA ILE A 191 18.31 -20.69 4.21
C ILE A 191 19.51 -19.76 4.06
N SER A 192 20.15 -19.78 2.89
CA SER A 192 21.36 -19.02 2.65
C SER A 192 21.05 -17.54 2.50
N ALA A 193 21.93 -16.68 3.01
CA ALA A 193 21.86 -15.24 2.81
C ALA A 193 23.23 -14.72 2.39
N THR A 194 23.28 -14.05 1.23
CA THR A 194 24.54 -13.54 0.66
C THR A 194 24.40 -12.08 0.27
N ARG A 195 25.31 -11.24 0.76
CA ARG A 195 25.34 -9.84 0.37
C ARG A 195 25.83 -9.70 -1.07
N ARG A 196 24.98 -9.10 -1.91
CA ARG A 196 25.20 -8.88 -3.34
C ARG A 196 25.86 -7.53 -3.61
N ALA A 197 25.38 -6.50 -2.92
CA ALA A 197 25.87 -5.14 -3.08
C ALA A 197 25.83 -4.39 -1.74
N ARG A 198 26.66 -3.36 -1.66
CA ARG A 198 26.67 -2.37 -0.59
C ARG A 198 26.99 -1.03 -1.23
N PHE A 199 26.27 0.01 -0.81
CA PHE A 199 26.45 1.36 -1.30
C PHE A 199 25.99 2.38 -0.25
N ASP A 200 26.42 3.62 -0.46
CA ASP A 200 26.01 4.75 0.36
C ASP A 200 24.96 5.56 -0.38
N LEU A 201 23.93 5.96 0.36
CA LEU A 201 22.90 6.88 -0.09
C LEU A 201 23.30 8.33 0.22
N PRO A 202 22.82 9.32 -0.56
CA PRO A 202 23.11 10.72 -0.30
C PRO A 202 22.64 11.23 1.07
N SER A 203 21.60 10.61 1.63
CA SER A 203 21.10 10.90 2.98
C SER A 203 20.50 9.65 3.65
N PRO A 204 20.32 9.65 4.99
CA PRO A 204 19.68 8.55 5.69
C PRO A 204 18.22 8.34 5.27
N VAL A 205 17.89 7.10 4.90
CA VAL A 205 16.53 6.66 4.54
C VAL A 205 15.95 5.72 5.58
N ARG A 206 14.63 5.61 5.66
CA ARG A 206 13.89 4.77 6.62
C ARG A 206 12.84 3.87 5.97
N ALA A 207 12.48 4.15 4.73
CA ALA A 207 11.56 3.33 3.95
C ALA A 207 12.17 2.99 2.60
N CYS A 208 11.81 1.82 2.09
CA CYS A 208 12.13 1.42 0.74
C CYS A 208 11.04 0.51 0.16
N THR A 209 10.95 0.48 -1.16
CA THR A 209 10.14 -0.47 -1.91
C THR A 209 10.81 -0.73 -3.25
N ALA A 210 10.45 -1.82 -3.91
CA ALA A 210 10.68 -1.97 -5.33
C ALA A 210 9.35 -1.98 -6.09
N GLY A 211 9.42 -1.60 -7.36
CA GLY A 211 8.29 -1.58 -8.27
C GLY A 211 8.70 -0.92 -9.57
N ASN A 212 7.97 -1.16 -10.66
CA ASN A 212 8.18 -0.45 -11.91
C ASN A 212 9.59 -0.58 -12.52
N GLY A 213 10.34 -1.63 -12.14
CA GLY A 213 11.72 -1.86 -12.57
C GLY A 213 12.78 -1.05 -11.80
N PHE A 214 12.40 -0.34 -10.75
CA PHE A 214 13.29 0.47 -9.93
C PHE A 214 13.17 0.13 -8.45
N ILE A 215 14.15 0.59 -7.68
CA ILE A 215 14.12 0.63 -6.23
C ILE A 215 13.84 2.08 -5.83
N TYR A 216 12.98 2.28 -4.84
CA TYR A 216 12.73 3.60 -4.27
C TYR A 216 13.10 3.57 -2.80
N ALA A 217 13.71 4.65 -2.31
CA ALA A 217 14.04 4.81 -0.91
C ALA A 217 13.75 6.25 -0.48
N ALA A 218 13.25 6.43 0.73
CA ALA A 218 13.02 7.75 1.27
C ALA A 218 13.27 7.81 2.77
N GLY A 219 13.51 9.03 3.26
CA GLY A 219 13.73 9.24 4.68
C GLY A 219 13.18 10.57 5.20
N PRO A 220 13.02 10.67 6.52
CA PRO A 220 12.56 11.88 7.20
C PRO A 220 13.60 13.01 7.20
N ALA A 221 14.79 12.78 6.64
CA ALA A 221 15.84 13.78 6.50
C ALA A 221 15.80 14.52 5.15
N GLY A 222 14.77 14.30 4.32
CA GLY A 222 14.48 15.14 3.17
C GLY A 222 14.92 14.60 1.81
N GLY A 223 15.15 13.30 1.64
CA GLY A 223 15.50 12.73 0.34
C GLY A 223 14.54 11.62 -0.10
N ILE A 224 14.07 11.71 -1.34
CA ILE A 224 13.44 10.60 -2.07
C ILE A 224 14.35 10.23 -3.24
N PHE A 225 14.69 8.94 -3.33
CA PHE A 225 15.65 8.40 -4.27
C PHE A 225 14.99 7.35 -5.14
N ARG A 226 15.27 7.41 -6.45
CA ARG A 226 15.08 6.28 -7.35
C ARG A 226 16.44 5.70 -7.70
N LEU A 227 16.57 4.40 -7.47
CA LEU A 227 17.78 3.64 -7.73
C LEU A 227 17.51 2.56 -8.77
N ASN A 228 18.56 2.19 -9.51
CA ASN A 228 18.53 0.98 -10.31
C ASN A 228 18.64 -0.28 -9.43
N THR A 229 18.57 -1.45 -10.06
CA THR A 229 18.61 -2.75 -9.36
C THR A 229 19.94 -3.05 -8.65
N ASP A 230 21.02 -2.34 -8.99
CA ASP A 230 22.33 -2.47 -8.34
C ASP A 230 22.51 -1.47 -7.20
N GLY A 231 21.53 -0.58 -6.97
CA GLY A 231 21.57 0.42 -5.91
C GLY A 231 22.24 1.74 -6.29
N ALA A 232 22.50 1.98 -7.58
CA ALA A 232 22.98 3.29 -8.02
C ALA A 232 21.81 4.27 -8.11
N VAL A 233 21.99 5.47 -7.53
CA VAL A 233 21.00 6.55 -7.61
C VAL A 233 20.92 7.08 -9.03
N GLU A 234 19.74 6.96 -9.64
CA GLU A 234 19.46 7.50 -10.98
C GLU A 234 18.75 8.85 -10.91
N GLN A 235 17.94 9.05 -9.86
CA GLN A 235 17.23 10.28 -9.64
C GLN A 235 17.04 10.56 -8.16
N GLN A 236 17.01 11.84 -7.80
CA GLN A 236 16.81 12.33 -6.46
C GLN A 236 15.92 13.58 -6.51
N LEU A 237 15.08 13.72 -5.49
CA LEU A 237 14.40 14.98 -5.18
C LEU A 237 14.42 15.23 -3.67
N ASP A 238 14.30 16.50 -3.31
CA ASP A 238 14.13 16.90 -1.92
C ASP A 238 12.66 16.68 -1.52
N GLY A 239 12.45 15.98 -0.41
CA GLY A 239 11.11 15.65 0.06
C GLY A 239 11.13 14.75 1.28
N LEU A 240 10.09 14.83 2.10
CA LEU A 240 9.95 14.03 3.31
C LEU A 240 8.98 12.90 3.03
N ALA A 241 9.39 11.68 3.30
CA ALA A 241 8.49 10.55 3.37
C ALA A 241 8.90 9.63 4.52
N VAL A 242 7.91 9.20 5.30
CA VAL A 242 8.06 8.20 6.37
C VAL A 242 7.85 6.80 5.84
N ASP A 243 7.04 6.65 4.79
CA ASP A 243 6.87 5.41 4.05
C ASP A 243 6.54 5.64 2.58
N LEU A 244 6.71 4.61 1.76
CA LEU A 244 6.52 4.66 0.32
C LEU A 244 6.09 3.30 -0.24
N ALA A 245 5.25 3.33 -1.27
CA ALA A 245 4.82 2.15 -2.00
C ALA A 245 4.87 2.41 -3.51
N ALA A 246 5.19 1.38 -4.31
CA ALA A 246 5.26 1.52 -5.76
C ALA A 246 4.49 0.41 -6.45
N GLY A 247 3.91 0.74 -7.60
CA GLY A 247 3.25 -0.24 -8.45
C GLY A 247 2.84 0.37 -9.77
N GLU A 248 2.37 -0.47 -10.68
CA GLU A 248 1.75 -0.01 -11.91
C GLU A 248 0.26 0.27 -11.65
N PHE A 249 -0.33 1.27 -12.28
CA PHE A 249 -1.76 1.58 -12.20
C PHE A 249 -2.23 1.94 -13.61
N PHE A 250 -3.01 1.04 -14.24
CA PHE A 250 -3.39 1.11 -15.67
C PHE A 250 -2.21 1.36 -16.63
N GLY A 251 -1.10 0.62 -16.50
CA GLY A 251 0.07 0.80 -17.37
C GLY A 251 1.00 1.95 -16.97
N ARG A 252 0.61 2.75 -15.97
CA ARG A 252 1.41 3.86 -15.46
C ARG A 252 2.16 3.44 -14.20
N PRO A 253 3.49 3.55 -14.16
CA PRO A 253 4.25 3.34 -12.93
C PRO A 253 4.04 4.51 -11.99
N VAL A 254 3.66 4.22 -10.76
CA VAL A 254 3.34 5.21 -9.74
C VAL A 254 4.14 4.93 -8.49
N LEU A 255 4.57 6.00 -7.84
CA LEU A 255 5.11 6.03 -6.49
C LEU A 255 4.12 6.76 -5.60
N ILE A 256 3.72 6.12 -4.50
CA ILE A 256 2.84 6.66 -3.46
C ILE A 256 3.71 6.96 -2.25
N LEU A 257 3.56 8.15 -1.69
CA LEU A 257 4.36 8.65 -0.57
C LEU A 257 3.44 9.12 0.56
N THR A 258 3.91 8.98 1.79
CA THR A 258 3.33 9.65 2.95
C THR A 258 4.42 10.29 3.81
N ASP A 259 4.16 11.45 4.37
CA ASP A 259 5.03 12.13 5.34
C ASP A 259 4.63 11.83 6.81
N GLY A 260 3.54 11.07 7.02
CA GLY A 260 3.02 10.70 8.33
C GLY A 260 2.34 11.82 9.11
N ASN A 261 2.20 13.02 8.55
CA ASN A 261 1.62 14.19 9.23
C ASN A 261 0.53 14.89 8.41
N ALA A 262 0.59 14.80 7.09
CA ALA A 262 -0.45 15.26 6.19
C ALA A 262 -1.69 14.36 6.28
N THR A 263 -2.81 14.85 5.74
CA THR A 263 -4.05 14.08 5.59
C THR A 263 -4.12 13.37 4.23
N THR A 264 -3.07 13.49 3.43
CA THR A 264 -3.02 13.09 2.02
C THR A 264 -1.82 12.21 1.73
N LEU A 265 -1.98 11.38 0.70
CA LEU A 265 -0.90 10.63 0.06
C LEU A 265 -0.42 11.41 -1.16
N GLU A 266 0.88 11.60 -1.28
CA GLU A 266 1.48 12.26 -2.43
C GLU A 266 1.75 11.22 -3.53
N ILE A 267 1.27 11.49 -4.75
CA ILE A 267 1.37 10.59 -5.90
C ILE A 267 2.37 11.16 -6.91
N ARG A 268 3.34 10.35 -7.30
CA ARG A 268 4.36 10.69 -8.29
C ARG A 268 4.45 9.67 -9.40
N ASP A 269 4.93 10.11 -10.56
CA ASP A 269 5.30 9.22 -11.65
C ASP A 269 6.54 8.41 -11.25
N GLY A 270 6.47 7.08 -11.34
CA GLY A 270 7.57 6.20 -10.95
C GLY A 270 8.81 6.31 -11.85
N ARG A 271 8.68 6.83 -13.07
CA ARG A 271 9.79 6.99 -14.03
C ARG A 271 10.44 8.38 -13.98
N THR A 272 9.72 9.42 -13.63
CA THR A 272 10.28 10.79 -13.61
C THR A 272 10.31 11.41 -12.23
N LEU A 273 9.69 10.78 -11.24
CA LEU A 273 9.41 11.34 -9.92
C LEU A 273 8.66 12.69 -9.97
N GLU A 274 8.05 13.03 -11.09
CA GLU A 274 7.22 14.23 -11.21
C GLU A 274 5.93 14.01 -10.42
N MET A 275 5.48 15.05 -9.74
CA MET A 275 4.24 15.02 -8.98
C MET A 275 3.05 14.89 -9.94
N ILE A 276 2.18 13.93 -9.65
CA ILE A 276 0.90 13.74 -10.34
C ILE A 276 -0.19 14.48 -9.57
N GLY A 277 -0.19 14.35 -8.24
CA GLY A 277 -1.13 15.05 -7.37
C GLY A 277 -1.21 14.42 -5.99
N ASP A 278 -2.14 14.91 -5.17
CA ASP A 278 -2.38 14.44 -3.81
C ASP A 278 -3.70 13.67 -3.73
N VAL A 279 -3.71 12.59 -2.96
CA VAL A 279 -4.84 11.70 -2.74
C VAL A 279 -5.33 11.80 -1.31
N ILE A 280 -6.64 11.92 -1.12
CA ILE A 280 -7.29 11.74 0.18
C ILE A 280 -8.19 10.50 0.14
N ILE A 281 -8.12 9.68 1.19
CA ILE A 281 -8.99 8.50 1.33
C ILE A 281 -10.10 8.87 2.30
N ARG A 282 -11.31 9.06 1.76
CA ARG A 282 -12.51 9.43 2.51
C ARG A 282 -13.25 8.20 3.00
N ASP A 283 -14.18 8.45 3.91
CA ASP A 283 -15.15 7.47 4.38
C ASP A 283 -15.88 6.80 3.20
N GLY A 284 -15.88 5.47 3.22
CA GLY A 284 -16.83 4.65 2.50
C GLY A 284 -18.09 4.43 3.31
N PHE A 285 -19.08 3.77 2.71
CA PHE A 285 -20.42 3.56 3.28
C PHE A 285 -20.43 3.26 4.79
N SER A 286 -19.60 2.33 5.25
CA SER A 286 -19.48 1.96 6.67
C SER A 286 -18.03 1.75 7.07
N ILE A 287 -17.10 2.34 6.32
CA ILE A 287 -15.67 2.16 6.48
C ILE A 287 -15.07 3.55 6.60
N ALA A 288 -14.40 3.84 7.71
CA ALA A 288 -13.71 5.10 7.90
C ALA A 288 -12.61 5.30 6.85
N GLY A 289 -12.36 6.56 6.51
CA GLY A 289 -11.24 6.97 5.68
C GLY A 289 -9.89 6.85 6.38
N VAL A 290 -8.93 7.62 5.90
CA VAL A 290 -7.57 7.72 6.44
C VAL A 290 -7.35 9.18 6.83
N ASP A 291 -7.23 9.44 8.13
CA ASP A 291 -7.00 10.80 8.63
C ASP A 291 -5.51 11.15 8.65
N GLN A 292 -4.64 10.21 9.06
CA GLN A 292 -3.20 10.41 9.11
C GLN A 292 -2.48 9.21 8.47
N PRO A 293 -2.20 9.24 7.15
CA PRO A 293 -1.60 8.11 6.45
C PRO A 293 -0.21 7.77 7.01
N GLY A 294 -0.03 6.54 7.49
CA GLY A 294 1.21 5.96 8.00
C GLY A 294 1.79 4.97 6.99
N ALA A 295 2.15 3.77 7.46
CA ALA A 295 2.74 2.76 6.59
C ALA A 295 1.83 2.39 5.41
N ILE A 296 2.42 2.18 4.24
CA ILE A 296 1.71 1.91 2.98
C ILE A 296 2.30 0.72 2.23
N ALA A 297 1.43 -0.07 1.61
CA ALA A 297 1.82 -1.14 0.72
C ALA A 297 0.89 -1.22 -0.49
N THR A 298 1.41 -1.75 -1.58
CA THR A 298 0.67 -2.00 -2.82
C THR A 298 0.89 -3.43 -3.28
N THR A 299 -0.11 -4.00 -3.94
CA THR A 299 0.02 -5.28 -4.62
C THR A 299 -0.80 -5.27 -5.90
N GLU A 300 -0.25 -5.90 -6.93
CA GLU A 300 -0.93 -6.11 -8.22
C GLU A 300 -1.57 -7.49 -8.32
N SER A 301 -1.31 -8.35 -7.33
CA SER A 301 -1.87 -9.69 -7.26
C SER A 301 -3.36 -9.62 -6.94
N SER A 302 -4.12 -10.54 -7.53
CA SER A 302 -5.55 -10.65 -7.25
C SER A 302 -5.78 -11.16 -5.84
N TYR A 303 -6.74 -10.54 -5.16
CA TYR A 303 -7.27 -10.99 -3.86
C TYR A 303 -8.72 -11.48 -3.97
N GLY A 304 -9.17 -11.76 -5.19
CA GLY A 304 -10.52 -12.24 -5.48
C GLY A 304 -11.60 -11.17 -5.38
N GLY A 305 -12.87 -11.61 -5.35
CA GLY A 305 -14.04 -10.73 -5.38
C GLY A 305 -14.16 -9.93 -6.68
N ALA A 306 -15.09 -8.99 -6.75
CA ALA A 306 -15.16 -8.02 -7.86
C ALA A 306 -14.28 -6.78 -7.58
N ALA A 307 -14.05 -6.45 -6.31
CA ALA A 307 -13.36 -5.23 -5.90
C ALA A 307 -11.83 -5.36 -5.94
N TYR A 308 -11.27 -6.55 -5.70
CA TYR A 308 -9.83 -6.75 -5.49
C TYR A 308 -9.16 -7.60 -6.56
N GLN A 309 -9.78 -7.71 -7.73
CA GLN A 309 -9.26 -8.52 -8.84
C GLN A 309 -7.93 -8.00 -9.37
N SER A 310 -7.78 -6.68 -9.39
CA SER A 310 -6.60 -5.96 -9.85
C SER A 310 -5.60 -5.65 -8.73
N GLY A 311 -5.84 -6.14 -7.52
CA GLY A 311 -5.01 -5.90 -6.36
C GLY A 311 -5.48 -4.78 -5.44
N LEU A 312 -4.60 -4.37 -4.54
CA LEU A 312 -4.93 -3.60 -3.35
C LEU A 312 -3.86 -2.55 -3.05
N VAL A 313 -4.31 -1.49 -2.40
CA VAL A 313 -3.47 -0.54 -1.67
C VAL A 313 -3.87 -0.62 -0.19
N ALA A 314 -2.90 -0.89 0.68
CA ALA A 314 -3.09 -0.87 2.13
C ALA A 314 -2.47 0.40 2.70
N VAL A 315 -3.20 1.09 3.57
CA VAL A 315 -2.74 2.31 4.23
C VAL A 315 -3.07 2.19 5.71
N VAL A 316 -2.04 2.18 6.56
CA VAL A 316 -2.21 2.38 7.99
C VAL A 316 -2.66 3.81 8.20
N ASP A 317 -3.66 4.06 9.04
CA ASP A 317 -3.92 5.41 9.55
C ASP A 317 -3.54 5.51 11.02
N GLU A 318 -2.61 6.41 11.28
CA GLU A 318 -1.93 6.63 12.55
C GLU A 318 -2.86 7.22 13.61
N ALA A 319 -4.02 7.78 13.22
CA ALA A 319 -4.99 8.32 14.16
C ALA A 319 -5.62 7.25 15.04
N ASP A 320 -5.82 6.03 14.52
CA ASP A 320 -6.39 4.89 15.26
C ASP A 320 -5.61 3.57 15.09
N GLY A 321 -4.52 3.58 14.33
CA GLY A 321 -3.62 2.45 14.12
C GLY A 321 -4.13 1.35 13.17
N ARG A 322 -5.28 1.54 12.51
CA ARG A 322 -5.91 0.52 11.64
C ARG A 322 -5.40 0.53 10.20
N VAL A 323 -5.56 -0.58 9.49
CA VAL A 323 -5.25 -0.64 8.05
C VAL A 323 -6.52 -0.46 7.23
N ARG A 324 -6.49 0.46 6.28
CA ARG A 324 -7.54 0.68 5.28
C ARG A 324 -7.10 0.02 3.99
N LEU A 325 -8.04 -0.69 3.36
CA LEU A 325 -7.83 -1.34 2.08
C LEU A 325 -8.59 -0.55 1.01
N VAL A 326 -7.87 -0.15 -0.03
CA VAL A 326 -8.41 0.52 -1.21
C VAL A 326 -8.18 -0.38 -2.42
N ALA A 327 -9.22 -0.67 -3.17
CA ALA A 327 -9.12 -1.37 -4.44
C ALA A 327 -8.17 -0.63 -5.40
N ARG A 328 -7.20 -1.35 -5.99
CA ARG A 328 -6.21 -0.75 -6.91
C ARG A 328 -6.85 -0.07 -8.11
N GLU A 329 -7.95 -0.63 -8.63
CA GLU A 329 -8.73 -0.02 -9.72
C GLU A 329 -9.30 1.36 -9.36
N THR A 330 -9.78 1.54 -8.13
CA THR A 330 -10.28 2.84 -7.65
C THR A 330 -9.15 3.86 -7.63
N PHE A 331 -7.98 3.45 -7.15
CA PHE A 331 -6.77 4.27 -7.16
C PHE A 331 -6.35 4.65 -8.60
N ALA A 332 -6.31 3.67 -9.50
CA ALA A 332 -5.87 3.86 -10.88
C ALA A 332 -6.78 4.80 -11.68
N ARG A 333 -8.10 4.69 -11.51
CA ARG A 333 -9.07 5.62 -12.15
C ARG A 333 -8.86 7.04 -11.66
N GLY A 334 -8.61 7.21 -10.37
CA GLY A 334 -8.36 8.52 -9.81
C GLY A 334 -7.14 9.21 -10.45
N ILE A 335 -6.04 8.47 -10.58
CA ILE A 335 -4.79 8.98 -11.17
C ILE A 335 -5.00 9.46 -12.61
N THR A 336 -5.79 8.73 -13.41
CA THR A 336 -6.03 9.08 -14.82
C THR A 336 -6.87 10.35 -15.04
N VAL A 337 -7.54 10.86 -14.00
CA VAL A 337 -8.38 12.07 -14.11
C VAL A 337 -7.57 13.37 -13.95
N VAL A 338 -6.34 13.29 -13.46
CA VAL A 338 -5.51 14.47 -13.11
C VAL A 338 -4.53 14.88 -14.24
N ASP A 339 -4.28 14.02 -15.21
CA ASP A 339 -3.54 14.37 -16.44
C ASP A 339 -4.42 15.13 -17.45
#